data_AF-A0ABD1PW07-F1
#
_entry.id   AF-A0ABD1PW07-F1
#
_cell.length_a   1.000
_cell.length_b   1.000
_cell.length_c   1.000
_cell.angle_alpha   90.00
_cell.angle_beta   90.00
_cell.angle_gamma   90.00
#
_symmetry.space_group_name_H-M   'P 1'
#
loop_
_entity.id
_entity.type
_entity.pdbx_description
1 polymer ?
#
loop_
_entity_poly.entity_id
_entity_poly.type
_entity_poly.pdbx_seq_one_letter_code
_entity_poly.pdbx_strand_id
1 'polypeptide(L)'
;MASNNLYIKILLLLLVVFATYTKFSSATPRILALVKQNPLVLKYHKGILLKGNVNVNIIWYGKFTSTQRSIIVHFFQSLSPKNRHASPPLSVSSWWRTTANYKGVEDFCMSRCGTHRYIRGKNGKKYAYAWVGNSGSQCPGQCAWPFQKPIVGPQTPPLLAPNGDVGVDGMVINLATVLAGAVTNPFDGGYFQGPPSAPLEAVTA
;
A
#
# COMPACT_ATOMS: atom_id res chain seq x y z
N MET A 1 -50.66 22.66 46.79
CA MET A 1 -49.82 21.68 46.05
C MET A 1 -50.01 21.82 44.53
N ALA A 2 -49.71 22.97 43.93
CA ALA A 2 -49.86 23.18 42.47
C ALA A 2 -48.53 23.44 41.73
N SER A 3 -47.54 24.03 42.40
CA SER A 3 -46.28 24.48 41.80
C SER A 3 -45.42 23.35 41.21
N ASN A 4 -45.19 22.25 41.95
CA ASN A 4 -44.34 21.14 41.50
C ASN A 4 -44.80 20.53 40.16
N ASN A 5 -46.10 20.53 39.89
CA ASN A 5 -46.67 19.96 38.68
C ASN A 5 -46.33 20.79 37.43
N LEU A 6 -46.11 22.11 37.59
CA LEU A 6 -45.68 22.99 36.50
C LEU A 6 -44.18 22.81 36.19
N TYR A 7 -43.33 22.74 37.23
CA TYR A 7 -41.90 22.49 37.06
C TYR A 7 -41.61 21.14 36.38
N ILE A 8 -42.32 20.07 36.77
CA ILE A 8 -42.18 18.75 36.14
C ILE A 8 -42.58 18.81 34.65
N LYS A 9 -43.67 19.51 34.31
CA LYS A 9 -44.10 19.68 32.90
C LYS A 9 -43.09 20.48 32.09
N ILE A 10 -42.51 21.55 32.64
CA ILE A 10 -41.47 22.35 31.97
C ILE A 10 -40.20 21.51 31.75
N LEU A 11 -39.77 20.75 32.77
CA LEU A 11 -38.59 19.88 32.67
C LEU A 11 -38.77 18.78 31.62
N LEU A 12 -39.95 18.15 31.57
CA LEU A 12 -40.31 17.17 30.54
C LEU A 12 -40.32 17.80 29.14
N LEU A 13 -40.89 19.00 28.99
CA LEU A 13 -40.90 19.72 27.71
C LEU A 13 -39.47 20.02 27.23
N LEU A 14 -38.60 20.49 28.12
CA LEU A 14 -37.20 20.77 27.81
C LEU A 14 -36.40 19.51 27.44
N LEU A 15 -36.67 18.36 28.08
CA LEU A 15 -36.05 17.08 27.72
C LEU A 15 -36.49 16.58 26.34
N VAL A 16 -37.78 16.70 26.00
CA VAL A 16 -38.31 16.35 24.68
C VAL A 16 -37.73 17.26 23.59
N VAL A 17 -37.63 18.57 23.88
CA VAL A 17 -36.92 19.52 23.01
C VAL A 17 -35.47 19.08 22.82
N PHE A 18 -34.70 18.87 23.89
CA PHE A 18 -33.28 18.47 23.77
C PHE A 18 -33.09 17.20 22.91
N ALA A 19 -33.93 16.17 23.13
CA ALA A 19 -33.89 14.93 22.36
C ALA A 19 -34.21 15.10 20.85
N THR A 20 -35.00 16.11 20.46
CA THR A 20 -35.29 16.39 19.05
C THR A 20 -34.23 17.25 18.36
N TYR A 21 -33.45 18.03 19.10
CA TYR A 21 -32.31 18.78 18.55
C TYR A 21 -31.02 17.97 18.48
N THR A 22 -30.88 16.91 19.27
CA THR A 22 -29.78 15.94 19.13
C THR A 22 -29.95 15.10 17.87
N LYS A 23 -29.48 15.61 16.72
CA LYS A 23 -29.25 14.79 15.53
C LYS A 23 -28.23 13.70 15.85
N PHE A 24 -28.72 12.50 16.14
CA PHE A 24 -27.88 11.29 16.12
C PHE A 24 -27.33 11.14 14.70
N SER A 25 -26.07 11.56 14.51
CA SER A 25 -25.34 11.30 13.27
C SER A 25 -24.98 9.82 13.28
N SER A 26 -25.89 8.99 12.78
CA SER A 26 -25.61 7.61 12.44
C SER A 26 -24.54 7.62 11.34
N ALA A 27 -23.29 7.41 11.74
CA ALA A 27 -22.18 7.29 10.82
C ALA A 27 -22.44 6.09 9.91
N THR A 28 -23.02 6.33 8.74
CA THR A 28 -23.29 5.29 7.75
C THR A 28 -21.95 4.65 7.41
N PRO A 29 -21.73 3.35 7.70
CA PRO A 29 -20.49 2.71 7.32
C PRO A 29 -20.41 2.78 5.79
N ARG A 30 -19.44 3.54 5.28
CA ARG A 30 -19.19 3.63 3.84
C ARG A 30 -18.75 2.24 3.40
N ILE A 31 -19.67 1.48 2.84
CA ILE A 31 -19.35 0.23 2.15
C ILE A 31 -18.36 0.61 1.05
N LEU A 32 -17.10 0.19 1.25
CA LEU A 32 -16.08 0.20 0.22
C LEU A 32 -16.56 -0.80 -0.83
N ALA A 33 -17.30 -0.30 -1.83
CA ALA A 33 -17.67 -1.08 -2.99
C ALA A 33 -16.37 -1.54 -3.66
N LEU A 34 -16.05 -2.83 -3.51
CA LEU A 34 -14.89 -3.43 -4.15
C LEU A 34 -15.14 -3.39 -5.65
N VAL A 35 -14.53 -2.42 -6.33
CA VAL A 35 -14.60 -2.29 -7.79
C VAL A 35 -14.13 -3.61 -8.38
N LYS A 36 -15.05 -4.34 -9.03
CA LYS A 36 -14.76 -5.63 -9.64
C LYS A 36 -13.85 -5.42 -10.84
N GLN A 37 -12.55 -5.36 -10.58
CA GLN A 37 -11.51 -5.28 -11.60
C GLN A 37 -11.54 -6.56 -12.43
N ASN A 38 -11.45 -6.41 -13.76
CA ASN A 38 -11.42 -7.53 -14.67
C ASN A 38 -10.08 -8.27 -14.48
N PRO A 39 -10.03 -9.60 -14.32
CA PRO A 39 -8.82 -10.31 -13.93
C PRO A 39 -7.74 -10.18 -15.01
N LEU A 40 -6.66 -9.48 -14.68
CA LEU A 40 -5.65 -9.08 -15.65
C LEU A 40 -4.53 -10.12 -15.75
N VAL A 41 -4.74 -11.10 -16.62
CA VAL A 41 -3.81 -12.23 -16.81
C VAL A 41 -2.63 -11.81 -17.67
N LEU A 42 -1.47 -11.56 -17.06
CA LEU A 42 -0.25 -11.20 -17.78
C LEU A 42 0.21 -12.32 -18.72
N LYS A 43 0.67 -11.94 -19.92
CA LYS A 43 1.24 -12.88 -20.89
C LYS A 43 2.71 -13.14 -20.54
N TYR A 44 3.14 -14.39 -20.64
CA TYR A 44 4.53 -14.77 -20.44
C TYR A 44 5.28 -14.78 -21.78
N HIS A 45 6.39 -14.05 -21.87
CA HIS A 45 7.17 -13.86 -23.09
C HIS A 45 8.48 -14.68 -23.11
N LYS A 46 8.53 -15.77 -22.30
CA LYS A 46 9.63 -16.75 -22.23
C LYS A 46 10.96 -16.25 -21.67
N GLY A 47 11.03 -15.02 -21.17
CA GLY A 47 12.20 -14.48 -20.48
C GLY A 47 12.39 -15.01 -19.05
N ILE A 48 13.56 -14.76 -18.48
CA ILE A 48 13.95 -15.25 -17.15
C ILE A 48 13.05 -14.64 -16.06
N LEU A 49 12.79 -15.42 -15.02
CA LEU A 49 12.02 -15.06 -13.83
C LEU A 49 12.89 -15.31 -12.58
N LEU A 50 12.71 -14.54 -11.51
CA LEU A 50 13.38 -14.85 -10.24
C LEU A 50 12.60 -15.97 -9.54
N LYS A 51 13.21 -17.14 -9.36
CA LYS A 51 12.60 -18.34 -8.77
C LYS A 51 13.56 -19.07 -7.84
N GLY A 52 13.03 -19.78 -6.86
CA GLY A 52 13.82 -20.52 -5.87
C GLY A 52 14.32 -19.62 -4.74
N ASN A 53 15.47 -19.99 -4.15
CA ASN A 53 16.09 -19.22 -3.08
C ASN A 53 16.89 -18.04 -3.65
N VAL A 54 16.42 -16.81 -3.42
CA VAL A 54 17.01 -15.58 -3.97
C VAL A 54 17.61 -14.75 -2.83
N ASN A 55 18.91 -14.49 -2.91
CA ASN A 55 19.59 -13.60 -1.96
C ASN A 55 19.25 -12.13 -2.26
N VAL A 56 18.53 -11.49 -1.34
CA VAL A 56 18.23 -10.05 -1.39
C VAL A 56 19.30 -9.27 -0.62
N ASN A 57 19.93 -8.29 -1.29
CA ASN A 57 20.87 -7.37 -0.67
C ASN A 57 20.24 -5.98 -0.60
N ILE A 58 20.22 -5.37 0.59
CA ILE A 58 19.58 -4.06 0.82
C ILE A 58 20.67 -2.99 0.94
N ILE A 59 20.57 -1.93 0.13
CA ILE A 59 21.47 -0.77 0.17
C ILE A 59 20.64 0.45 0.59
N TRP A 60 21.07 1.12 1.66
CA TRP A 60 20.37 2.26 2.24
C TRP A 60 20.96 3.58 1.74
N TYR A 61 20.12 4.49 1.25
CA TYR A 61 20.50 5.85 0.87
C TYR A 61 19.76 6.87 1.73
N GLY A 62 20.48 7.74 2.42
CA GLY A 62 19.92 8.76 3.32
C GLY A 62 19.79 8.30 4.79
N LYS A 63 19.09 9.10 5.59
CA LYS A 63 18.91 8.89 7.03
C LYS A 63 17.62 8.10 7.29
N PHE A 64 17.77 6.97 7.97
CA PHE A 64 16.66 6.11 8.45
C PHE A 64 16.91 5.79 9.92
N THR A 65 15.88 5.86 10.76
CA THR A 65 15.98 5.44 12.16
C THR A 65 16.09 3.92 12.28
N SER A 66 16.55 3.42 13.43
CA SER A 66 16.62 1.98 13.71
C SER A 66 15.26 1.29 13.55
N THR A 67 14.18 1.94 13.98
CA THR A 67 12.79 1.44 13.83
C THR A 67 12.40 1.32 12.36
N GLN A 68 12.64 2.36 11.55
CA GLN A 68 12.31 2.37 10.13
C GLN A 68 13.08 1.27 9.36
N ARG A 69 14.37 1.08 9.67
CA ARG A 69 15.18 -0.01 9.13
C ARG A 69 14.65 -1.38 9.56
N SER A 70 14.29 -1.54 10.84
CA SER A 70 13.77 -2.79 11.38
C SER A 70 12.48 -3.22 10.70
N ILE A 71 11.54 -2.29 10.46
CA ILE A 71 10.27 -2.58 9.79
C ILE A 71 10.51 -3.08 8.35
N ILE A 72 11.37 -2.39 7.60
CA ILE A 72 11.70 -2.77 6.21
C ILE A 72 12.43 -4.12 6.16
N VAL A 73 13.38 -4.38 7.07
CA VAL A 73 14.05 -5.69 7.17
C VAL A 73 13.07 -6.79 7.55
N HIS A 74 12.16 -6.53 8.50
CA HIS A 74 11.12 -7.49 8.90
C HIS A 74 10.15 -7.80 7.75
N PHE A 75 9.79 -6.82 6.93
CA PHE A 75 9.05 -7.03 5.68
C PHE A 75 9.78 -8.01 4.75
N PHE A 76 11.08 -7.81 4.46
CA PHE A 76 11.85 -8.75 3.65
C PHE A 76 11.98 -10.13 4.29
N GLN A 77 12.14 -10.21 5.62
CA GLN A 77 12.16 -11.47 6.35
C GLN A 77 10.82 -12.22 6.30
N SER A 78 9.69 -11.52 6.20
CA SER A 78 8.35 -12.13 6.07
C SER A 78 8.15 -12.87 4.73
N LEU A 79 8.95 -12.55 3.71
CA LEU A 79 8.97 -13.28 2.43
C LEU A 79 9.65 -14.66 2.54
N SER A 80 10.40 -14.92 3.63
CA SER A 80 11.08 -16.19 3.85
C SER A 80 10.07 -17.30 4.25
N PRO A 81 10.06 -18.46 3.57
CA PRO A 81 9.18 -19.58 3.92
C PRO A 81 9.36 -20.12 5.36
N LYS A 82 10.49 -19.81 6.02
CA LYS A 82 10.79 -20.23 7.40
C LYS A 82 10.04 -19.43 8.46
N ASN A 83 9.52 -18.24 8.13
CA ASN A 83 8.84 -17.34 9.07
C ASN A 83 7.30 -17.46 9.04
N ARG A 84 6.76 -18.65 8.74
CA ARG A 84 5.30 -18.90 8.63
C ARG A 84 4.57 -19.05 9.97
N HIS A 85 5.26 -18.94 11.10
CA HIS A 85 4.65 -19.10 12.42
C HIS A 85 4.13 -17.76 12.97
N ALA A 86 2.89 -17.78 13.47
CA ALA A 86 2.18 -16.67 14.11
C ALA A 86 1.89 -15.43 13.23
N SER A 87 0.76 -15.46 12.52
CA SER A 87 0.00 -14.23 12.22
C SER A 87 -1.51 -14.54 12.22
N PRO A 88 -2.36 -13.73 12.86
CA PRO A 88 -3.82 -13.82 12.77
C PRO A 88 -4.33 -13.61 11.32
N PRO A 89 -5.64 -13.82 11.04
CA PRO A 89 -6.21 -13.67 9.70
C PRO A 89 -6.38 -12.20 9.22
N LEU A 90 -5.36 -11.38 9.47
CA LEU A 90 -5.09 -10.05 8.88
C LEU A 90 -3.56 -9.88 8.81
N SER A 91 -2.90 -10.66 7.96
CA SER A 91 -1.43 -10.70 7.83
C SER A 91 -0.94 -10.05 6.53
N VAL A 92 0.35 -9.66 6.50
CA VAL A 92 1.05 -9.23 5.27
C VAL A 92 0.95 -10.28 4.16
N SER A 93 0.94 -11.58 4.52
CA SER A 93 0.73 -12.69 3.57
C SER A 93 -0.69 -12.78 3.03
N SER A 94 -1.73 -12.37 3.78
CA SER A 94 -3.10 -12.24 3.27
C SER A 94 -3.25 -10.99 2.37
N TRP A 95 -2.55 -9.90 2.68
CA TRP A 95 -2.45 -8.73 1.81
C TRP A 95 -1.72 -9.03 0.49
N TRP A 96 -0.77 -9.97 0.50
CA TRP A 96 -0.11 -10.50 -0.71
C TRP A 96 -1.06 -11.20 -1.69
N ARG A 97 -2.30 -11.50 -1.29
CA ARG A 97 -3.36 -12.02 -2.15
C ARG A 97 -4.13 -10.91 -2.89
N THR A 98 -3.91 -9.65 -2.52
CA THR A 98 -4.60 -8.45 -3.04
C THR A 98 -3.72 -7.62 -3.99
N THR A 99 -2.42 -7.95 -4.13
CA THR A 99 -1.48 -7.31 -5.07
C THR A 99 -1.80 -7.56 -6.55
N ALA A 100 -2.85 -8.32 -6.87
CA ALA A 100 -3.29 -8.66 -8.22
C ALA A 100 -3.93 -7.50 -9.04
N ASN A 101 -3.89 -6.25 -8.58
CA ASN A 101 -4.88 -5.22 -8.96
C ASN A 101 -4.39 -3.75 -9.11
N TYR A 102 -3.09 -3.42 -9.09
CA TYR A 102 -2.65 -2.00 -9.11
C TYR A 102 -1.43 -1.67 -9.99
N LYS A 103 -1.26 -0.36 -10.28
CA LYS A 103 -0.54 0.22 -11.44
C LYS A 103 0.72 1.06 -11.10
N GLY A 104 1.50 1.46 -12.14
CA GLY A 104 2.73 2.30 -12.05
C GLY A 104 3.10 3.05 -13.36
N VAL A 105 4.41 3.25 -13.63
CA VAL A 105 5.14 4.06 -14.67
C VAL A 105 5.85 5.36 -14.17
N GLU A 106 6.94 5.83 -14.83
CA GLU A 106 8.27 6.33 -14.28
C GLU A 106 8.33 7.62 -13.41
N ASP A 107 9.54 7.91 -12.88
CA ASP A 107 10.00 9.02 -12.02
C ASP A 107 9.42 9.12 -10.59
N PHE A 108 10.32 9.17 -9.60
CA PHE A 108 9.93 9.23 -8.18
C PHE A 108 9.26 10.57 -7.86
N CYS A 109 8.01 10.53 -7.39
CA CYS A 109 7.14 11.69 -7.20
C CYS A 109 6.66 12.39 -8.50
N MET A 110 6.89 11.79 -9.68
CA MET A 110 6.29 12.21 -10.95
C MET A 110 5.56 11.05 -11.66
N SER A 111 4.78 10.29 -10.88
CA SER A 111 3.92 9.14 -11.25
C SER A 111 4.41 7.74 -10.87
N ARG A 112 5.70 7.52 -10.52
CA ARG A 112 6.16 6.28 -9.85
C ARG A 112 6.54 6.53 -8.40
N CYS A 113 6.41 5.49 -7.59
CA CYS A 113 6.85 5.46 -6.19
C CYS A 113 8.00 4.46 -5.95
N GLY A 114 8.68 4.06 -7.03
CA GLY A 114 9.81 3.13 -7.05
C GLY A 114 9.89 2.41 -8.38
N THR A 115 11.03 1.80 -8.71
CA THR A 115 11.25 1.15 -10.02
C THR A 115 12.13 -0.10 -9.86
N HIS A 116 11.95 -1.09 -10.74
CA HIS A 116 12.88 -2.21 -10.87
C HIS A 116 13.55 -2.16 -12.24
N ARG A 117 14.77 -2.67 -12.30
CA ARG A 117 15.61 -2.67 -13.50
C ARG A 117 16.70 -3.72 -13.36
N TYR A 118 17.61 -3.78 -14.33
CA TYR A 118 18.84 -4.54 -14.19
C TYR A 118 20.08 -3.77 -14.62
N ILE A 119 21.20 -4.12 -14.00
CA ILE A 119 22.55 -3.75 -14.44
C ILE A 119 23.21 -4.94 -15.13
N ARG A 120 24.11 -4.69 -16.08
CA ARG A 120 25.02 -5.69 -16.65
C ARG A 120 26.37 -5.57 -15.94
N GLY A 121 26.84 -6.65 -15.31
CA GLY A 121 28.19 -6.74 -14.79
C GLY A 121 29.23 -6.94 -15.89
N LYS A 122 30.52 -6.80 -15.54
CA LYS A 122 31.66 -6.93 -16.48
C LYS A 122 31.64 -8.24 -17.29
N ASN A 123 31.12 -9.33 -16.71
CA ASN A 123 31.05 -10.66 -17.33
C ASN A 123 29.74 -10.89 -18.12
N GLY A 124 29.04 -9.83 -18.54
CA GLY A 124 27.74 -9.89 -19.23
C GLY A 124 26.54 -10.32 -18.35
N LYS A 125 26.80 -10.91 -17.18
CA LYS A 125 25.78 -11.34 -16.20
C LYS A 125 24.90 -10.15 -15.78
N LYS A 126 23.57 -10.31 -15.92
CA LYS A 126 22.58 -9.34 -15.45
C LYS A 126 22.32 -9.51 -13.96
N TYR A 127 22.12 -8.40 -13.25
CA TYR A 127 21.66 -8.35 -11.87
C TYR A 127 20.42 -7.47 -11.80
N ALA A 128 19.28 -8.03 -11.38
CA ALA A 128 18.07 -7.27 -11.13
C ALA A 128 18.24 -6.44 -9.84
N TYR A 129 17.74 -5.21 -9.83
CA TYR A 129 17.68 -4.35 -8.67
C TYR A 129 16.32 -3.64 -8.59
N ALA A 130 15.90 -3.37 -7.37
CA ALA A 130 14.69 -2.62 -7.05
C ALA A 130 15.09 -1.37 -6.25
N TRP A 131 14.43 -0.25 -6.51
CA TRP A 131 14.68 1.00 -5.79
C TRP A 131 13.35 1.69 -5.45
N VAL A 132 13.27 2.21 -4.23
CA VAL A 132 12.11 2.92 -3.66
C VAL A 132 12.64 4.08 -2.84
N GLY A 133 12.12 5.29 -3.08
CA GLY A 133 12.41 6.48 -2.29
C GLY A 133 11.59 6.53 -1.00
N ASN A 134 11.85 7.52 -0.14
CA ASN A 134 11.13 7.70 1.12
C ASN A 134 9.80 8.42 0.88
N SER A 135 8.71 7.64 0.90
CA SER A 135 7.34 8.15 0.72
C SER A 135 7.01 9.32 1.65
N GLY A 136 7.41 9.27 2.91
CA GLY A 136 7.06 10.28 3.92
C GLY A 136 7.75 11.63 3.70
N SER A 137 9.04 11.61 3.35
CA SER A 137 9.84 12.84 3.26
C SER A 137 9.89 13.48 1.87
N GLN A 138 9.61 12.74 0.81
CA GLN A 138 9.79 13.20 -0.58
C GLN A 138 8.47 13.51 -1.31
N CYS A 139 7.42 12.71 -1.12
CA CYS A 139 6.08 13.00 -1.65
C CYS A 139 4.97 12.21 -0.93
N PRO A 140 4.65 12.57 0.33
CA PRO A 140 3.69 11.82 1.14
C PRO A 140 2.29 11.80 0.49
N GLY A 141 1.86 12.93 -0.11
CA GLY A 141 0.59 13.02 -0.84
C GLY A 141 0.54 12.30 -2.20
N GLN A 142 1.55 11.50 -2.55
CA GLN A 142 1.52 10.61 -3.72
C GLN A 142 1.88 9.17 -3.34
N CYS A 143 2.98 8.98 -2.61
CA CYS A 143 3.58 7.67 -2.39
C CYS A 143 3.31 7.05 -1.01
N ALA A 144 2.46 7.67 -0.19
CA ALA A 144 1.99 7.12 1.08
C ALA A 144 0.45 6.88 1.11
N TRP A 145 -0.24 6.89 -0.03
CA TRP A 145 -1.62 6.39 -0.11
C TRP A 145 -1.64 4.88 0.23
N PRO A 146 -2.58 4.36 1.06
CA PRO A 146 -3.79 5.01 1.58
C PRO A 146 -3.66 5.75 2.91
N PHE A 147 -2.45 5.87 3.47
CA PHE A 147 -2.18 6.43 4.80
C PHE A 147 -1.99 7.96 4.82
N GLN A 148 -1.78 8.58 3.66
CA GLN A 148 -1.79 10.03 3.46
C GLN A 148 -2.78 10.42 2.36
N LYS A 149 -3.50 11.55 2.54
CA LYS A 149 -4.46 12.07 1.56
C LYS A 149 -3.77 12.36 0.21
N PRO A 150 -4.31 11.91 -0.94
CA PRO A 150 -3.64 12.05 -2.21
C PRO A 150 -3.82 13.47 -2.78
N ILE A 151 -2.81 13.99 -3.45
CA ILE A 151 -2.87 15.30 -4.14
C ILE A 151 -3.91 15.25 -5.27
N VAL A 152 -3.96 14.14 -6.01
CA VAL A 152 -4.93 13.87 -7.07
C VAL A 152 -5.58 12.52 -6.80
N GLY A 153 -6.92 12.48 -6.80
CA GLY A 153 -7.69 11.27 -6.51
C GLY A 153 -8.74 11.45 -5.42
N PRO A 154 -9.36 10.36 -4.94
CA PRO A 154 -10.43 10.40 -3.94
C PRO A 154 -10.01 11.13 -2.65
N GLN A 155 -10.70 12.21 -2.33
CA GLN A 155 -10.39 13.07 -1.18
C GLN A 155 -10.94 12.53 0.15
N THR A 156 -11.07 11.21 0.28
CA THR A 156 -11.52 10.54 1.51
C THR A 156 -10.50 10.70 2.65
N PRO A 157 -10.93 10.60 3.92
CA PRO A 157 -10.00 10.50 5.04
C PRO A 157 -8.96 9.39 4.83
N PRO A 158 -7.68 9.61 5.14
CA PRO A 158 -6.66 8.56 5.04
C PRO A 158 -6.92 7.43 6.03
N LEU A 159 -6.42 6.24 5.73
CA LEU A 159 -6.36 5.13 6.67
C LEU A 159 -5.25 5.38 7.70
N LEU A 160 -5.41 4.82 8.90
CA LEU A 160 -4.32 4.78 9.87
C LEU A 160 -3.20 3.86 9.35
N ALA A 161 -1.96 4.34 9.38
CA ALA A 161 -0.77 3.56 9.10
C ALA A 161 -0.66 2.42 10.14
N PRO A 162 -0.68 1.13 9.75
CA PRO A 162 -0.55 0.00 10.67
C PRO A 162 0.62 0.08 11.66
N ASN A 163 1.73 0.71 11.29
CA ASN A 163 2.91 0.89 12.14
C ASN A 163 3.03 2.29 12.78
N GLY A 164 2.12 3.22 12.46
CA GLY A 164 2.12 4.62 12.93
C GLY A 164 2.99 5.61 12.13
N ASP A 165 3.96 5.13 11.35
CA ASP A 165 4.79 5.90 10.40
C ASP A 165 4.25 5.72 8.96
N VAL A 166 3.40 6.68 8.57
CA VAL A 166 2.83 6.86 7.22
C VAL A 166 3.89 6.75 6.11
N GLY A 167 5.11 7.23 6.36
CA GLY A 167 6.20 7.17 5.39
C GLY A 167 6.73 5.76 5.20
N VAL A 168 6.95 5.02 6.29
CA VAL A 168 7.42 3.63 6.23
C VAL A 168 6.36 2.69 5.67
N ASP A 169 5.10 2.80 6.10
CA ASP A 169 4.04 1.93 5.54
C ASP A 169 3.81 2.21 4.05
N GLY A 170 3.92 3.47 3.62
CA GLY A 170 4.01 3.81 2.19
C GLY A 170 5.20 3.16 1.49
N MET A 171 6.39 3.20 2.09
CA MET A 171 7.58 2.51 1.55
C MET A 171 7.41 1.00 1.48
N VAL A 172 6.75 0.36 2.45
CA VAL A 172 6.48 -1.09 2.42
C VAL A 172 5.55 -1.44 1.25
N ILE A 173 4.50 -0.64 1.00
CA ILE A 173 3.64 -0.78 -0.18
C ILE A 173 4.47 -0.66 -1.47
N ASN A 174 5.37 0.31 -1.56
CA ASN A 174 6.16 0.55 -2.75
C ASN A 174 7.25 -0.52 -2.98
N LEU A 175 7.92 -0.99 -1.91
CA LEU A 175 8.87 -2.10 -1.98
C LEU A 175 8.18 -3.37 -2.46
N ALA A 176 7.05 -3.70 -1.85
CA ALA A 176 6.18 -4.78 -2.27
C ALA A 176 5.84 -4.72 -3.77
N THR A 177 5.33 -3.56 -4.20
CA THR A 177 4.97 -3.24 -5.58
C THR A 177 6.16 -3.56 -6.49
N VAL A 178 7.28 -2.87 -6.30
CA VAL A 178 8.47 -2.99 -7.15
C VAL A 178 9.06 -4.41 -7.17
N LEU A 179 9.05 -5.13 -6.04
CA LEU A 179 9.56 -6.50 -5.96
C LEU A 179 8.72 -7.49 -6.77
N ALA A 180 7.39 -7.32 -6.84
CA ALA A 180 6.55 -8.16 -7.67
C ALA A 180 6.89 -7.99 -9.16
N GLY A 181 7.16 -6.75 -9.60
CA GLY A 181 7.70 -6.46 -10.94
C GLY A 181 9.07 -7.13 -11.15
N ALA A 182 10.02 -6.94 -10.23
CA ALA A 182 11.36 -7.52 -10.32
C ALA A 182 11.37 -9.06 -10.36
N VAL A 183 10.43 -9.72 -9.68
CA VAL A 183 10.33 -11.19 -9.69
C VAL A 183 9.69 -11.71 -10.97
N THR A 184 8.65 -11.02 -11.47
CA THR A 184 7.86 -11.46 -12.63
C THR A 184 8.40 -10.98 -13.97
N ASN A 185 9.21 -9.93 -14.00
CA ASN A 185 9.87 -9.41 -15.20
C ASN A 185 11.28 -8.81 -14.94
N PRO A 186 12.24 -9.54 -14.34
CA PRO A 186 13.54 -8.98 -13.93
C PRO A 186 14.38 -8.34 -15.06
N PHE A 187 14.15 -8.73 -16.31
CA PHE A 187 14.99 -8.39 -17.47
C PHE A 187 14.20 -8.06 -18.75
N ASP A 188 12.99 -7.52 -18.61
CA ASP A 188 12.13 -7.03 -19.70
C ASP A 188 11.67 -8.10 -20.72
N GLY A 189 11.44 -9.34 -20.27
CA GLY A 189 10.96 -10.46 -21.09
C GLY A 189 10.10 -11.52 -20.38
N GLY A 190 9.77 -11.33 -19.10
CA GLY A 190 8.99 -12.24 -18.27
C GLY A 190 7.48 -12.10 -18.50
N TYR A 191 6.74 -11.68 -17.48
CA TYR A 191 5.29 -11.45 -17.55
C TYR A 191 4.95 -9.98 -17.82
N PHE A 192 4.34 -9.69 -18.97
CA PHE A 192 3.78 -8.36 -19.25
C PHE A 192 2.65 -8.37 -20.30
N GLN A 193 1.94 -7.26 -20.46
CA GLN A 193 1.09 -6.94 -21.61
C GLN A 193 1.47 -5.60 -22.23
N GLY A 194 0.90 -5.27 -23.40
CA GLY A 194 1.21 -4.03 -24.11
C GLY A 194 2.55 -4.07 -24.85
N PRO A 195 3.01 -2.92 -25.40
CA PRO A 195 4.28 -2.82 -26.10
C PRO A 195 5.47 -2.89 -25.12
N PRO A 196 6.63 -3.48 -25.50
CA PRO A 196 7.81 -3.54 -24.63
C PRO A 196 8.41 -2.19 -24.20
N SER A 197 8.02 -1.09 -24.86
CA SER A 197 8.40 0.28 -24.47
C SER A 197 7.55 0.86 -23.34
N ALA A 198 6.38 0.28 -23.07
CA ALA A 198 5.49 0.63 -21.96
C ALA A 198 4.78 -0.63 -21.43
N PRO A 199 5.53 -1.61 -20.88
CA PRO A 199 4.99 -2.89 -20.48
C PRO A 199 4.09 -2.78 -19.24
N LEU A 200 2.99 -3.52 -19.29
CA LEU A 200 2.02 -3.67 -18.22
C LEU A 200 2.36 -4.95 -17.43
N GLU A 201 2.89 -4.82 -16.22
CA GLU A 201 3.53 -5.87 -15.41
C GLU A 201 2.74 -6.15 -14.12
N ALA A 202 3.21 -7.06 -13.26
CA ALA A 202 2.47 -7.58 -12.08
C ALA A 202 1.89 -6.50 -11.14
N VAL A 203 2.43 -5.30 -11.21
CA VAL A 203 2.09 -4.12 -10.40
C VAL A 203 2.10 -2.82 -11.21
N THR A 204 2.07 -2.93 -12.55
CA THR A 204 1.69 -1.79 -13.42
C THR A 204 0.34 -2.02 -14.11
N ALA A 205 -0.32 -3.15 -13.81
CA ALA A 205 -1.52 -3.74 -14.41
C ALA A 205 -2.86 -3.26 -13.84
#